data_AF-A0A6I9XNA9-F1
#
_entry.id   AF-A0A6I9XNA9-F1
#
_cell.length_a   1.000
_cell.length_b   1.000
_cell.length_c   1.000
_cell.angle_alpha   90.00
_cell.angle_beta   90.00
_cell.angle_gamma   90.00
#
_symmetry.space_group_name_H-M   'P 1'
#
loop_
_entity.id
_entity.type
_entity.pdbx_description
1 polymer ?
#
loop_
_entity_poly.entity_id
_entity_poly.type
_entity_poly.pdbx_seq_one_letter_code
_entity_poly.pdbx_strand_id
1 'polypeptide(L)'
;MESVCSTTGEPKLRHVEKDILIPKIMKAKAKELCSEQVKDFTKCCKDTGFLMVVKCQKENKLLKECLTGYYSDPAFYEECKAEYLKTREEHRAAQGVPHQKHSTST
;
A
#
# COMPACT_ATOMS: atom_id res chain seq x y z
N MET A 1 30.13 -19.83 17.87
CA MET A 1 28.99 -20.43 17.13
C MET A 1 27.89 -20.71 18.13
N GLU A 2 26.64 -20.54 17.70
CA GLU A 2 25.38 -20.73 18.43
C GLU A 2 24.78 -19.46 19.09
N SER A 3 23.80 -18.93 18.35
CA SER A 3 22.46 -18.54 18.80
C SER A 3 22.30 -17.30 19.67
N VAL A 4 22.30 -16.14 19.01
CA VAL A 4 21.70 -14.91 19.56
C VAL A 4 20.18 -15.02 19.41
N CYS A 5 19.54 -15.25 20.55
CA CYS A 5 18.12 -15.09 20.81
C CYS A 5 17.54 -13.92 20.00
N SER A 6 16.64 -14.21 19.04
CA SER A 6 15.87 -13.17 18.34
C SER A 6 15.08 -12.38 19.35
N THR A 7 15.49 -11.13 19.55
CA THR A 7 14.84 -10.15 20.42
C THR A 7 13.38 -9.99 20.03
N THR A 8 12.52 -10.30 20.99
CA THR A 8 11.08 -10.01 21.06
C THR A 8 10.77 -8.60 20.54
N GLY A 9 10.04 -8.49 19.42
CA GLY A 9 9.44 -7.21 19.03
C GLY A 9 9.14 -6.99 17.55
N GLU A 10 9.83 -7.65 16.62
CA GLU A 10 9.51 -7.45 15.20
C GLU A 10 8.36 -8.37 14.75
N PRO A 11 7.23 -7.80 14.29
CA PRO A 11 6.12 -8.61 13.86
C PRO A 11 6.50 -9.37 12.59
N LYS A 12 6.51 -10.70 12.64
CA LYS A 12 6.77 -11.54 11.45
C LYS A 12 5.72 -11.27 10.38
N LEU A 13 6.10 -10.50 9.37
CA LEU A 13 5.29 -10.20 8.20
C LEU A 13 5.35 -11.38 7.21
N ARG A 14 4.20 -11.87 6.78
CA ARG A 14 4.05 -12.87 5.71
C ARG A 14 4.38 -12.25 4.36
N HIS A 15 4.69 -13.09 3.38
CA HIS A 15 4.92 -12.67 1.98
C HIS A 15 3.79 -11.78 1.45
N VAL A 16 2.53 -12.16 1.67
CA VAL A 16 1.36 -11.35 1.29
C VAL A 16 1.34 -9.97 1.95
N GLU A 17 1.81 -9.87 3.20
CA GLU A 17 1.84 -8.60 3.92
C GLU A 17 2.94 -7.68 3.35
N LYS A 18 4.13 -8.24 3.09
CA LYS A 18 5.29 -7.52 2.55
C LYS A 18 5.12 -7.10 1.08
N ASP A 19 4.57 -7.99 0.26
CA ASP A 19 4.58 -7.86 -1.20
C ASP A 19 3.25 -7.41 -1.79
N ILE A 20 2.15 -7.45 -1.00
CA ILE A 20 0.83 -7.04 -1.46
C ILE A 20 0.20 -5.98 -0.56
N LEU A 21 0.14 -6.19 0.76
CA LEU A 21 -0.62 -5.27 1.64
C LEU A 21 0.13 -3.96 1.92
N ILE A 22 1.40 -4.01 2.28
CA ILE A 22 2.22 -2.81 2.47
C ILE A 22 2.32 -2.01 1.15
N PRO A 23 2.62 -2.63 -0.01
CA PRO A 23 2.62 -1.91 -1.29
C PRO A 23 1.26 -1.30 -1.67
N LYS A 24 0.14 -1.89 -1.24
CA LYS A 24 -1.19 -1.28 -1.42
C LYS A 24 -1.35 0.00 -0.62
N ILE A 25 -0.91 0.03 0.63
CA ILE A 25 -0.93 1.23 1.49
C ILE A 25 0.00 2.30 0.90
N MET A 26 1.23 1.92 0.55
CA MET A 26 2.18 2.81 -0.13
C MET A 26 1.58 3.44 -1.39
N LYS A 27 0.92 2.63 -2.22
CA LYS A 27 0.27 3.11 -3.45
C LYS A 27 -0.86 4.10 -3.17
N ALA A 28 -1.66 3.87 -2.14
CA ALA A 28 -2.74 4.78 -1.75
C ALA A 28 -2.15 6.12 -1.28
N LYS A 29 -1.20 6.09 -0.35
CA LYS A 29 -0.51 7.30 0.14
C LYS A 29 0.22 8.05 -0.95
N ALA A 30 1.00 7.36 -1.79
CA ALA A 30 1.74 7.99 -2.88
C ALA A 30 0.79 8.68 -3.89
N LYS A 31 -0.41 8.14 -4.11
CA LYS A 31 -1.43 8.81 -4.94
C LYS A 31 -1.99 10.08 -4.30
N GLU A 32 -2.19 10.09 -2.98
CA GLU A 32 -2.63 11.29 -2.25
C GLU A 32 -1.54 12.37 -2.26
N LEU A 33 -0.28 11.98 -2.05
CA LEU A 33 0.88 12.89 -2.10
C LEU A 33 1.11 13.45 -3.50
N CYS A 34 1.02 12.59 -4.54
CA CYS A 34 1.13 12.99 -5.94
C CYS A 34 -0.23 13.45 -6.54
N SER A 35 -1.17 13.92 -5.71
CA SER A 35 -2.53 14.24 -6.15
C SER A 35 -2.59 15.33 -7.22
N GLU A 36 -1.62 16.26 -7.22
CA GLU A 36 -1.48 17.29 -8.26
C GLU A 36 -1.14 16.66 -9.62
N GLN A 37 -0.13 15.79 -9.67
CA GLN A 37 0.26 15.10 -10.91
C GLN A 37 -0.85 14.15 -11.38
N VAL A 38 -1.59 13.53 -10.45
CA VAL A 38 -2.79 12.73 -10.78
C VAL A 38 -3.88 13.59 -11.40
N LYS A 39 -4.12 14.80 -10.89
CA LYS A 39 -5.12 15.73 -11.45
C LYS A 39 -4.71 16.19 -12.85
N ASP A 40 -3.46 16.57 -13.06
CA ASP A 40 -2.96 17.01 -14.37
C ASP A 40 -3.02 15.89 -15.40
N PHE A 41 -2.59 14.69 -15.01
CA PHE A 41 -2.72 13.50 -15.84
C PHE A 41 -4.19 13.26 -16.17
N THR A 42 -5.07 13.19 -15.17
CA THR A 42 -6.52 12.96 -15.37
C THR A 42 -7.16 14.01 -16.26
N LYS A 43 -6.76 15.29 -16.13
CA LYS A 43 -7.22 16.37 -17.00
C LYS A 43 -6.79 16.12 -18.44
N CYS A 44 -5.52 15.82 -18.67
CA CYS A 44 -5.02 15.47 -20.00
C CYS A 44 -5.76 14.25 -20.58
N CYS A 45 -6.03 13.21 -19.78
CA CYS A 45 -6.81 12.04 -20.20
C CYS A 45 -8.20 12.43 -20.72
N LYS A 46 -8.89 13.31 -19.99
CA LYS A 46 -10.23 13.77 -20.33
C LYS A 46 -10.22 14.61 -21.61
N ASP A 47 -9.20 15.43 -21.80
CA ASP A 47 -9.11 16.36 -22.93
C ASP A 47 -8.70 15.65 -24.25
N THR A 48 -7.87 14.61 -24.18
CA THR A 48 -7.34 13.92 -25.38
C THR A 48 -8.00 12.58 -25.72
N GLY A 49 -8.78 12.01 -24.80
CA GLY A 49 -9.53 10.78 -25.02
C GLY A 49 -8.66 9.63 -25.52
N PHE A 50 -8.94 9.14 -26.73
CA PHE A 50 -8.26 7.97 -27.31
C PHE A 50 -6.75 8.17 -27.54
N LEU A 51 -6.29 9.41 -27.77
CA LEU A 51 -4.87 9.71 -28.05
C LEU A 51 -4.05 10.03 -26.79
N MET A 52 -4.60 9.78 -25.61
CA MET A 52 -4.01 10.09 -24.31
C MET A 52 -2.59 9.54 -24.13
N VAL A 53 -2.31 8.29 -24.54
CA VAL A 53 -0.99 7.67 -24.30
C VAL A 53 0.13 8.38 -25.06
N VAL A 54 -0.19 9.07 -26.17
CA VAL A 54 0.77 9.82 -26.98
C VAL A 54 0.84 11.28 -26.52
N LYS A 55 -0.32 11.90 -26.22
CA LYS A 55 -0.39 13.32 -25.88
C LYS A 55 -0.07 13.61 -24.41
N CYS A 56 -0.39 12.70 -23.51
CA CYS A 56 -0.20 12.86 -22.05
C CYS A 56 1.10 12.22 -21.54
N GLN A 57 2.09 12.02 -22.41
CA GLN A 57 3.36 11.38 -22.04
C GLN A 57 4.11 12.18 -20.98
N LYS A 58 4.03 13.52 -21.04
CA LYS A 58 4.69 14.42 -20.11
C LYS A 58 4.09 14.29 -18.71
N GLU A 59 2.77 14.38 -18.60
CA GLU A 59 2.01 14.25 -17.36
C GLU A 59 2.18 12.85 -16.77
N ASN A 60 2.18 11.81 -17.61
CA ASN A 60 2.45 10.45 -17.19
C ASN A 60 3.88 10.27 -16.67
N LYS A 61 4.87 10.92 -17.29
CA LYS A 61 6.26 10.88 -16.83
C LYS A 61 6.40 11.55 -15.47
N LEU A 62 5.82 12.73 -15.28
CA LEU A 62 5.82 13.44 -14.00
C LEU A 62 5.11 12.63 -12.89
N LEU A 63 3.95 12.04 -13.21
CA LEU A 63 3.24 11.18 -12.28
C LEU A 63 4.05 9.93 -11.92
N LYS A 64 4.67 9.28 -12.92
CA LYS A 64 5.56 8.12 -12.67
C LYS A 64 6.74 8.51 -11.80
N GLU A 65 7.44 9.60 -12.12
CA GLU A 65 8.60 10.07 -11.36
C GLU A 65 8.25 10.32 -9.89
N CYS A 66 7.14 11.03 -9.64
CA CYS A 66 6.62 11.26 -8.30
C CYS A 66 6.36 9.96 -7.55
N LEU A 67 5.61 9.02 -8.16
CA LEU A 67 5.30 7.73 -7.54
C LEU A 67 6.57 6.89 -7.29
N THR A 68 7.48 6.80 -8.27
CA THR A 68 8.71 6.01 -8.13
C THR A 68 9.64 6.55 -7.06
N GLY A 69 9.64 7.86 -6.80
CA GLY A 69 10.38 8.46 -5.68
C GLY A 69 9.94 7.85 -4.36
N TYR A 70 8.64 7.81 -4.11
CA TYR A 70 8.08 7.23 -2.88
C TYR A 70 8.26 5.71 -2.78
N TYR A 71 8.15 4.96 -3.88
CA TYR A 71 8.39 3.51 -3.84
C TYR A 71 9.85 3.13 -3.58
N SER A 72 10.79 3.99 -3.98
CA SER A 72 12.22 3.76 -3.79
C SER A 72 12.72 4.24 -2.42
N ASP A 73 11.87 4.95 -1.66
CA ASP A 73 12.22 5.51 -0.36
C ASP A 73 12.00 4.48 0.77
N PRO A 74 13.07 4.00 1.43
CA PRO A 74 12.95 3.06 2.55
C PRO A 74 12.26 3.69 3.77
N ALA A 75 12.34 5.01 3.97
CA ALA A 75 11.67 5.67 5.09
C ALA A 75 10.15 5.60 4.92
N PHE A 76 9.67 5.83 3.69
CA PHE A 76 8.26 5.71 3.34
C PHE A 76 7.73 4.28 3.49
N TYR A 77 8.56 3.27 3.17
CA TYR A 77 8.21 1.86 3.39
C TYR A 77 7.99 1.56 4.88
N GLU A 78 8.89 1.99 5.76
CA GLU A 78 8.76 1.74 7.20
C GLU A 78 7.55 2.48 7.81
N GLU A 79 7.22 3.68 7.34
CA GLU A 79 5.99 4.38 7.74
C GLU A 79 4.74 3.59 7.35
N CYS A 80 4.67 3.12 6.10
CA CYS A 80 3.54 2.33 5.60
C CYS A 80 3.44 0.97 6.30
N LYS A 81 4.58 0.37 6.67
CA LYS A 81 4.65 -0.86 7.45
C LYS A 81 4.13 -0.64 8.88
N ALA A 82 4.50 0.44 9.54
CA ALA A 82 3.99 0.77 10.87
C ALA A 82 2.46 0.94 10.86
N GLU A 83 1.93 1.63 9.86
CA GLU A 83 0.48 1.79 9.67
C GLU A 83 -0.21 0.44 9.42
N TYR A 84 0.36 -0.39 8.54
CA TYR A 84 -0.14 -1.74 8.29
C TYR A 84 -0.25 -2.57 9.57
N LEU A 85 0.80 -2.52 10.41
CA LEU A 85 0.84 -3.26 11.67
C LEU A 85 -0.25 -2.81 12.64
N LYS A 86 -0.47 -1.50 12.76
CA LYS A 86 -1.55 -0.92 13.56
C LYS A 86 -2.92 -1.37 13.07
N THR A 87 -3.21 -1.21 11.78
CA THR A 87 -4.49 -1.63 11.18
C THR A 87 -4.71 -3.14 11.31
N ARG A 88 -3.63 -3.94 11.23
CA ARG A 88 -3.71 -5.39 11.44
C ARG A 88 -4.03 -5.75 12.89
N GLU A 89 -3.52 -5.02 13.86
CA GLU A 89 -3.87 -5.19 15.28
C GLU A 89 -5.34 -4.80 15.54
N GLU A 90 -5.80 -3.69 14.95
CA GLU A 90 -7.20 -3.27 15.00
C GLU A 90 -8.13 -4.33 14.39
N HIS A 91 -7.77 -4.90 13.23
CA HIS A 91 -8.52 -6.00 12.63
C HIS A 91 -8.54 -7.26 13.51
N ARG A 92 -7.42 -7.61 14.14
CA ARG A 92 -7.37 -8.76 15.08
C ARG A 92 -8.21 -8.52 16.33
N ALA A 93 -8.17 -7.30 16.88
CA ALA A 93 -8.98 -6.91 18.02
C ALA A 93 -10.48 -6.93 17.67
N ALA A 94 -10.85 -6.43 16.49
CA ALA A 94 -12.23 -6.43 16.00
C ALA A 94 -12.76 -7.84 15.69
N GLN A 95 -11.90 -8.74 15.18
CA GLN A 95 -12.23 -10.14 14.91
C GLN A 95 -12.21 -11.03 16.16
N GLY A 96 -11.90 -10.48 17.34
CA GLY A 96 -12.00 -11.18 18.64
C GLY A 96 -13.44 -11.51 19.08
N VAL A 97 -14.46 -11.21 18.28
CA VAL A 97 -15.86 -11.64 18.52
C VAL A 97 -16.09 -13.00 17.85
N PRO A 98 -16.46 -14.04 18.62
CA PRO A 98 -16.52 -15.41 18.12
C PRO A 98 -17.64 -15.55 17.09
N HIS A 99 -17.28 -16.01 15.89
CA HIS A 99 -18.25 -16.50 14.92
C HIS A 99 -18.97 -17.68 15.57
N GLN A 100 -20.23 -17.49 15.97
CA GLN A 100 -21.03 -18.57 16.55
C GLN A 100 -21.15 -19.72 15.54
N LYS A 101 -21.11 -20.91 16.13
CA LYS A 101 -20.95 -22.24 15.56
C LYS A 101 -22.08 -22.55 14.59
N HIS A 102 -21.76 -23.00 13.39
CA HIS A 102 -22.72 -23.65 12.51
C HIS A 102 -22.96 -25.07 13.06
N SER A 103 -23.92 -25.22 13.97
CA SER A 103 -24.38 -26.53 14.43
C SER A 103 -25.22 -27.16 13.33
N THR A 104 -24.68 -28.19 12.68
CA THR A 104 -25.42 -29.11 11.83
C THR A 104 -26.50 -29.82 12.65
N SER A 105 -27.77 -29.54 12.38
CA SER A 105 -28.91 -30.29 12.90
C SER A 105 -28.95 -31.65 12.20
N THR A 106 -28.82 -32.73 12.97
CA THR A 106 -29.29 -34.07 12.60
C THR A 106 -30.72 -34.22 13.08
#